data_AF-A0A978TEF6-F1
#
_entry.id   AF-A0A978TEF6-F1
#
_cell.length_a   1.000
_cell.length_b   1.000
_cell.length_c   1.000
_cell.angle_alpha   90.00
_cell.angle_beta   90.00
_cell.angle_gamma   90.00
#
_symmetry.space_group_name_H-M   'P 1'
#
loop_
_entity.id
_entity.type
_entity.pdbx_description
1 polymer ?
#
loop_
_entity_poly.entity_id
_entity_poly.type
_entity_poly.pdbx_seq_one_letter_code
_entity_poly.pdbx_strand_id
1 'polypeptide(L)' 'RRIVDAVNREDLWREAATEAGLTAMIPTGTSRGVETFFDGVTFDPANPEAYLKSLKIKRV' A
#
# COMPACT_ATOMS: atom_id res chain seq x y z
N ARG A 1 -3.42 1.53 -11.37
CA ARG A 1 -3.59 0.39 -10.43
C ARG A 1 -3.68 -0.97 -11.14
N ARG A 2 -4.25 -1.06 -12.35
CA ARG A 2 -4.36 -2.29 -13.19
C ARG A 2 -3.32 -3.41 -12.97
N ILE A 3 -2.02 -3.13 -13.05
CA ILE A 3 -0.99 -4.18 -12.88
C ILE A 3 -0.94 -4.69 -11.44
N VAL A 4 -1.03 -3.79 -10.45
CA VAL A 4 -1.09 -4.18 -9.04
C VAL A 4 -2.33 -5.03 -8.78
N ASP A 5 -3.49 -4.64 -9.31
CA ASP A 5 -4.75 -5.37 -9.13
C ASP A 5 -4.69 -6.77 -9.78
N ALA A 6 -3.92 -6.93 -10.86
CA ALA A 6 -3.75 -8.21 -11.55
C ALA A 6 -2.73 -9.15 -10.88
N VAL A 7 -1.83 -8.61 -10.06
CA VAL A 7 -0.66 -9.35 -9.52
C VAL A 7 -0.74 -9.54 -8.01
N ASN A 8 -1.21 -8.53 -7.28
CA ASN A 8 -1.35 -8.61 -5.84
C ASN A 8 -2.48 -9.58 -5.50
N ARG A 9 -2.16 -10.61 -4.70
CA ARG A 9 -3.10 -11.62 -4.22
C ARG A 9 -3.24 -11.59 -2.70
N GLU A 10 -3.44 -10.40 -2.15
CA GLU A 10 -3.72 -10.21 -0.73
C GLU A 10 -5.02 -10.90 -0.28
N ASP A 11 -5.93 -11.17 -1.21
CA ASP A 11 -7.11 -12.01 -1.00
C ASP A 11 -6.72 -13.44 -0.57
N LEU A 12 -5.73 -14.06 -1.22
CA LEU A 12 -5.23 -15.39 -0.83
C LEU A 12 -4.55 -15.37 0.54
N TRP A 13 -3.87 -14.26 0.87
CA TRP A 13 -3.29 -14.10 2.19
C TRP A 13 -4.38 -14.03 3.28
N ARG A 14 -5.48 -13.31 3.03
CA ARG A 14 -6.62 -13.25 3.95
C ARG A 14 -7.31 -14.59 4.12
N GLU A 15 -7.47 -15.33 3.03
CA GLU A 15 -8.03 -16.69 3.02
C GLU A 15 -7.17 -17.61 3.91
N ALA A 16 -5.86 -17.68 3.65
CA ALA A 16 -4.93 -18.49 4.44
C ALA A 16 -4.86 -18.06 5.92
N ALA A 17 -4.88 -16.76 6.20
CA ALA A 17 -4.90 -16.25 7.58
C ALA A 17 -6.20 -16.65 8.30
N THR A 18 -7.33 -16.68 7.60
CA THR A 18 -8.61 -17.12 8.14
C THR A 18 -8.58 -18.63 8.45
N GLU A 19 -8.07 -19.44 7.52
CA GLU A 19 -7.89 -20.89 7.70
C GLU A 19 -6.95 -21.23 8.87
N ALA A 20 -5.90 -20.42 9.06
CA ALA A 20 -4.96 -20.55 10.17
C ALA A 20 -5.50 -20.02 11.52
N GLY A 21 -6.73 -19.49 11.56
CA GLY A 21 -7.32 -18.93 12.78
C GLY A 21 -6.75 -17.57 13.21
N LEU A 22 -6.12 -16.83 12.29
CA LEU A 22 -5.46 -15.54 12.53
C LEU A 22 -6.34 -14.34 12.14
N THR A 23 -7.67 -14.49 12.12
CA THR A 23 -8.61 -13.45 11.67
C THR A 23 -8.42 -12.11 12.38
N ALA A 24 -8.05 -12.12 13.67
CA ALA A 24 -7.79 -10.90 14.45
C ALA A 24 -6.56 -10.09 13.96
N MET A 25 -5.66 -10.70 13.18
CA MET A 25 -4.48 -10.06 12.61
C MET A 25 -4.73 -9.50 11.20
N ILE A 26 -5.89 -9.75 10.61
CA ILE A 26 -6.21 -9.32 9.24
C ILE A 26 -6.44 -7.80 9.22
N PRO A 27 -5.69 -7.01 8.44
CA PRO A 27 -5.93 -5.57 8.31
C PRO A 27 -7.30 -5.27 7.70
N THR A 28 -7.95 -4.18 8.12
CA THR A 28 -9.29 -3.81 7.64
C THR A 28 -9.33 -3.32 6.19
N GLY A 29 -8.18 -2.95 5.62
CA GLY A 29 -8.06 -2.49 4.24
C GLY A 29 -6.80 -3.03 3.56
N THR A 30 -6.65 -2.69 2.28
CA THR A 30 -5.53 -3.10 1.42
C THR A 30 -4.39 -2.08 1.37
N SER A 31 -4.56 -0.96 2.08
CA SER A 31 -3.58 0.11 2.24
C SER A 31 -3.22 0.28 3.71
N ARG A 32 -1.96 0.60 3.98
CA ARG A 32 -1.49 0.99 5.31
C ARG A 32 -1.68 2.48 5.62
N GLY A 33 -2.16 3.27 4.66
CA GLY A 33 -2.37 4.70 4.80
C GLY A 33 -1.20 5.53 4.26
N VAL A 34 -1.09 6.76 4.75
CA VAL A 34 0.00 7.68 4.39
C VAL A 34 1.28 7.23 5.06
N GLU A 35 2.35 7.08 4.28
CA GLU A 35 3.66 6.65 4.75
C GLU A 35 4.63 7.85 4.78
N THR A 36 5.54 7.88 5.76
CA THR A 36 6.51 8.97 5.94
C THR A 36 7.94 8.44 5.85
N PHE A 37 8.74 9.04 4.97
CA PHE A 37 10.15 8.72 4.78
C PHE A 37 11.04 9.45 5.79
N PHE A 38 12.30 9.02 5.91
CA PHE A 38 13.27 9.57 6.87
C PHE A 38 13.55 11.08 6.70
N ASP A 39 13.36 11.60 5.49
CA ASP A 39 13.56 13.01 5.11
C ASP A 39 12.28 13.85 5.24
N GLY A 40 11.21 13.26 5.79
CA GLY A 40 9.92 13.90 6.01
C GLY A 40 9.00 13.93 4.78
N VAL A 41 9.42 13.39 3.64
CA VAL A 41 8.53 13.24 2.48
C VAL A 41 7.44 12.21 2.80
N THR A 42 6.21 12.51 2.40
CA THR A 42 5.07 11.60 2.58
C THR A 42 4.60 11.00 1.27
N PHE A 43 4.18 9.74 1.33
CA PHE A 43 3.51 9.04 0.24
C PHE A 43 2.07 8.75 0.62
N ASP A 44 1.13 9.36 -0.09
CA ASP A 44 -0.30 9.05 0.02
C ASP A 44 -0.71 8.09 -1.12
N PRO A 45 -1.10 6.83 -0.83
CA PRO A 45 -1.57 5.89 -1.84
C PRO A 45 -2.81 6.35 -2.62
N ALA A 46 -3.59 7.30 -2.07
CA ALA A 46 -4.72 7.91 -2.76
C ALA A 46 -4.28 8.97 -3.79
N ASN A 47 -3.07 9.53 -3.66
CA ASN A 47 -2.55 10.57 -4.55
C ASN A 47 -1.03 10.42 -4.82
N PRO A 48 -0.62 9.38 -5.57
CA PRO A 48 0.79 9.14 -5.88
C PRO A 48 1.42 10.25 -6.73
N GLU A 49 0.63 11.02 -7.49
CA GLU A 49 1.14 12.15 -8.27
C GLU A 49 1.62 13.29 -7.38
N ALA A 50 0.94 13.56 -6.25
CA ALA A 50 1.40 14.56 -5.29
C ALA A 50 2.75 14.18 -4.69
N TYR A 51 2.96 12.89 -4.41
CA TYR A 51 4.27 12.37 -3.99
C TYR A 51 5.34 12.60 -5.07
N LEU A 52 5.10 12.22 -6.33
CA LEU A 52 6.08 12.47 -7.39
C LEU A 52 6.40 13.95 -7.53
N LYS A 53 5.40 14.84 -7.42
CA LYS A 53 5.61 16.30 -7.49
C LYS A 53 6.48 16.82 -6.34
N SER A 54 6.39 16.24 -5.14
CA SER A 54 7.15 16.69 -3.96
C SER A 54 8.65 16.34 -4.03
N LEU A 55 9.05 15.36 -4.85
CA LEU A 55 10.45 14.96 -4.99
C LEU A 55 11.30 16.06 -5.64
N LYS A 56 12.40 16.45 -4.98
CA LYS A 56 13.31 17.51 -5.46
C LYS A 56 14.05 17.12 -6.74
N ILE A 57 14.46 15.87 -6.85
CA ILE A 57 15.18 15.33 -8.00
C ILE A 57 14.33 14.20 -8.59
N LYS A 58 13.87 14.37 -9.83
CA LYS A 58 13.02 13.42 -10.56
C LYS A 58 13.16 13.60 -12.08
N ARG A 59 12.68 12.63 -12.85
CA ARG A 59 12.71 12.60 -14.33
C ARG A 59 11.35 12.36 -14.96
N VAL A 60 10.30 12.55 -14.17
CA VAL A 60 8.88 12.40 -14.52
C VAL A 60 8.14 13.69 -14.22
#